data_AF-A0A847H3R5-F1
#
_entry.id   AF-A0A847H3R5-F1
#
_cell.length_a   1.000
_cell.length_b   1.000
_cell.length_c   1.000
_cell.angle_alpha   90.00
_cell.angle_beta   90.00
_cell.angle_gamma   90.00
#
_symmetry.space_group_name_H-M   'P 1'
#
loop_
_entity.id
_entity.type
_entity.pdbx_description
1 polymer ?
#
loop_
_entity_poly.entity_id
_entity_poly.type
_entity_poly.pdbx_seq_one_letter_code
_entity_poly.pdbx_strand_id
1 'polypeptide(L)'
;DPLKTFSEKSVGLAGMKVDWKFFEKFEHVVKNDPVVKQKYEQGDVKGAEEYIKTEIFEKPEDYFNLEKLRKAVKADRRITLREVIEKIFGGINKFKSKDELLEEEFEKFVTIYKPDNKYALLIKNYLKAYITDPEIRDIVETKEYSRFATNPKVTMKDFRDLNGWREVVPEYVKDYVSINAFM
;
A
#
# COMPACT_ATOMS: atom_id res chain seq x y z
N ASP A 1 -23.18 27.86 -38.84
CA ASP A 1 -22.40 26.70 -38.41
C ASP A 1 -21.91 26.92 -36.98
N PRO A 2 -22.59 26.39 -35.94
CA PRO A 2 -22.20 26.64 -34.56
C PRO A 2 -21.39 25.45 -34.02
N LEU A 3 -20.08 25.48 -34.25
CA LEU A 3 -19.14 24.55 -33.63
C LEU A 3 -18.89 24.95 -32.17
N LYS A 4 -19.47 24.14 -31.28
CA LYS A 4 -18.92 23.65 -30.00
C LYS A 4 -18.11 24.65 -29.17
N THR A 5 -18.78 25.27 -28.21
CA THR A 5 -18.14 25.74 -26.98
C THR A 5 -17.68 24.53 -26.15
N PHE A 6 -16.39 24.22 -26.19
CA PHE A 6 -15.79 23.27 -25.26
C PHE A 6 -15.53 24.02 -23.94
N SER A 7 -16.34 23.76 -22.92
CA SER A 7 -16.12 24.28 -21.57
C SER A 7 -15.20 23.32 -20.84
N GLU A 8 -13.91 23.62 -20.83
CA GLU A 8 -12.94 22.90 -20.01
C GLU A 8 -13.08 23.38 -18.55
N LYS A 9 -13.55 22.49 -17.67
CA LYS A 9 -13.58 22.75 -16.23
C LYS A 9 -12.24 22.34 -15.64
N SER A 10 -11.48 23.31 -15.14
CA SER A 10 -10.28 23.07 -14.35
C SER A 10 -10.67 22.35 -13.05
N VAL A 11 -10.17 21.12 -12.88
CA VAL A 11 -10.33 20.33 -11.67
C VAL A 11 -9.31 20.84 -10.66
N GLY A 12 -9.77 21.37 -9.52
CA GLY A 12 -8.88 21.78 -8.43
C GLY A 12 -8.13 20.59 -7.80
N LEU A 13 -7.11 20.89 -6.98
CA LEU A 13 -6.27 19.90 -6.27
C LEU A 13 -7.07 18.87 -5.45
N ALA A 14 -8.31 19.20 -5.07
CA ALA A 14 -9.29 18.23 -4.62
C ALA A 14 -9.91 17.54 -5.84
N GLY A 15 -9.29 16.43 -6.28
CA GLY A 15 -9.79 15.55 -7.35
C GLY A 15 -11.32 15.37 -7.36
N MET A 16 -11.87 15.11 -8.55
CA MET A 16 -13.30 15.13 -8.83
C MET A 16 -14.17 14.53 -7.71
N LYS A 17 -15.21 15.28 -7.27
CA LYS A 17 -16.29 14.82 -6.36
C LYS A 17 -16.94 13.49 -6.78
N VAL A 18 -16.72 13.05 -8.02
CA VAL A 18 -17.22 11.80 -8.60
C VAL A 18 -16.49 10.58 -8.02
N ASP A 19 -15.19 10.70 -7.74
CA ASP A 19 -14.35 9.59 -7.29
C ASP A 19 -14.66 9.17 -5.85
N TRP A 20 -14.89 10.14 -4.95
CA TRP A 20 -15.34 9.85 -3.58
C TRP A 20 -16.68 9.11 -3.56
N LYS A 21 -17.63 9.54 -4.38
CA LYS A 21 -18.96 8.91 -4.49
C LYS A 21 -18.89 7.47 -4.97
N PHE A 22 -17.87 7.11 -5.75
CA PHE A 22 -17.69 5.73 -6.23
C PHE A 22 -17.41 4.78 -5.06
N PHE A 23 -16.49 5.16 -4.16
CA PHE A 23 -16.21 4.35 -2.97
C PHE A 23 -17.42 4.31 -2.02
N GLU A 24 -18.08 5.44 -1.77
CA GLU A 24 -19.29 5.48 -0.93
C GLU A 24 -20.41 4.58 -1.48
N LYS A 25 -20.61 4.56 -2.80
CA LYS A 25 -21.61 3.69 -3.43
C LYS A 25 -21.24 2.21 -3.24
N PHE A 26 -19.97 1.87 -3.46
CA PHE A 26 -19.48 0.52 -3.20
C PHE A 26 -19.65 0.11 -1.73
N GLU A 27 -19.28 0.99 -0.81
CA GLU A 27 -19.46 0.80 0.63
C GLU A 27 -20.92 0.54 0.97
N HIS A 28 -21.84 1.32 0.40
CA HIS A 28 -23.28 1.12 0.61
C HIS A 28 -23.76 -0.24 0.06
N VAL A 29 -23.32 -0.65 -1.12
CA VAL A 29 -23.68 -1.96 -1.70
C VAL A 29 -23.18 -3.10 -0.81
N VAL A 30 -21.90 -3.08 -0.46
CA VAL A 30 -21.26 -4.15 0.35
C VAL A 30 -21.84 -4.22 1.76
N LYS A 31 -22.08 -3.08 2.40
CA LYS A 31 -22.57 -3.02 3.79
C LYS A 31 -24.02 -3.53 3.92
N ASN A 32 -24.82 -3.38 2.86
CA ASN A 32 -26.21 -3.84 2.83
C ASN A 32 -26.37 -5.22 2.18
N ASP A 33 -25.30 -5.82 1.66
CA ASP A 33 -25.33 -7.18 1.13
C ASP A 33 -25.38 -8.21 2.29
N PRO A 34 -26.44 -9.04 2.37
CA PRO A 34 -26.61 -9.95 3.49
C PRO A 34 -25.54 -11.06 3.52
N VAL A 35 -25.03 -11.50 2.36
CA VAL A 35 -24.04 -12.56 2.28
C VAL A 35 -22.69 -12.03 2.74
N VAL A 36 -22.29 -10.85 2.26
CA VAL A 36 -21.03 -10.24 2.67
C VAL A 36 -21.03 -9.93 4.17
N LYS A 37 -22.12 -9.33 4.66
CA LYS A 37 -22.25 -9.00 6.09
C LYS A 37 -22.16 -10.24 6.98
N GLN A 38 -22.91 -11.30 6.64
CA GLN A 38 -22.88 -12.56 7.40
C GLN A 38 -21.47 -13.16 7.43
N LYS A 39 -20.78 -13.20 6.29
CA LYS A 39 -19.42 -13.74 6.20
C LYS A 39 -18.43 -12.94 7.03
N TYR A 40 -18.49 -11.61 6.97
CA TYR A 40 -17.64 -10.75 7.78
C TYR A 40 -17.89 -10.94 9.29
N GLU A 41 -19.15 -10.99 9.72
CA GLU A 41 -19.53 -11.20 11.14
C GLU A 41 -19.07 -12.57 11.68
N GLN A 42 -18.99 -13.58 10.82
CA GLN A 42 -18.45 -14.90 11.15
C GLN A 42 -16.91 -14.97 11.11
N GLY A 43 -16.23 -13.87 10.74
CA GLY A 43 -14.78 -13.83 10.55
C GLY A 43 -14.30 -14.45 9.23
N ASP A 44 -15.21 -14.89 8.35
CA ASP A 44 -14.91 -15.42 7.01
C ASP A 44 -14.67 -14.29 6.00
N VAL A 45 -13.64 -13.47 6.27
CA VAL A 45 -13.29 -12.35 5.39
C VAL A 45 -12.86 -12.86 4.00
N LYS A 46 -12.21 -14.03 3.94
CA LYS A 46 -11.81 -14.65 2.67
C LYS A 46 -13.02 -15.02 1.81
N GLY A 47 -14.03 -15.66 2.38
CA GLY A 47 -15.25 -15.96 1.65
C GLY A 47 -16.00 -14.69 1.24
N ALA A 48 -15.93 -13.61 2.03
CA ALA A 48 -16.51 -12.31 1.65
C ALA A 48 -15.77 -11.72 0.43
N GLU A 49 -14.43 -11.81 0.39
CA GLU A 49 -13.63 -11.41 -0.77
C GLU A 49 -14.00 -12.20 -2.02
N GLU A 50 -14.16 -13.53 -1.90
CA GLU A 50 -14.55 -14.39 -3.03
C GLU A 50 -15.94 -14.02 -3.56
N TYR A 51 -16.93 -13.86 -2.67
CA TYR A 51 -18.28 -13.46 -3.05
C TYR A 51 -18.32 -12.10 -3.75
N ILE A 52 -17.61 -11.09 -3.22
CA ILE A 52 -17.53 -9.77 -3.86
C ILE A 52 -16.96 -9.88 -5.28
N LYS A 53 -15.91 -10.69 -5.48
CA LYS A 53 -15.28 -10.86 -6.78
C LYS A 53 -16.22 -11.52 -7.81
N THR A 54 -17.10 -12.43 -7.39
CA THR A 54 -17.99 -13.15 -8.32
C THR A 54 -19.33 -12.44 -8.54
N GLU A 55 -19.92 -11.90 -7.46
CA GLU A 55 -21.30 -11.41 -7.46
C GLU A 55 -21.41 -9.88 -7.54
N ILE A 56 -20.39 -9.12 -7.15
CA ILE A 56 -20.48 -7.65 -7.08
C ILE A 56 -19.55 -6.96 -8.08
N PHE A 57 -18.35 -7.49 -8.27
CA PHE A 57 -17.38 -6.90 -9.21
C PHE A 57 -17.76 -7.12 -10.67
N GLU A 58 -17.31 -6.18 -11.50
CA GLU A 58 -17.43 -6.22 -12.97
C GLU A 58 -18.88 -6.33 -13.49
N LYS A 59 -19.88 -5.96 -12.66
CA LYS A 59 -21.29 -5.90 -13.07
C LYS A 59 -21.59 -4.59 -13.83
N PRO A 60 -22.44 -4.61 -14.87
CA PRO A 60 -22.61 -3.48 -15.79
C PRO A 60 -23.23 -2.22 -15.16
N GLU A 61 -23.93 -2.34 -14.03
CA GLU A 61 -24.62 -1.22 -13.37
C GLU A 61 -23.64 -0.19 -12.80
N ASP A 62 -22.53 -0.67 -12.24
CA ASP A 62 -21.56 0.15 -11.51
C ASP A 62 -20.11 -0.11 -11.91
N TYR A 63 -19.83 -1.31 -12.42
CA TYR A 63 -18.51 -1.75 -12.87
C TYR A 63 -17.46 -1.54 -11.77
N PHE A 64 -17.80 -2.00 -10.56
CA PHE A 64 -16.89 -2.00 -9.41
C PHE A 64 -15.72 -2.93 -9.66
N ASN A 65 -14.52 -2.42 -9.39
CA ASN A 65 -13.31 -3.23 -9.31
C ASN A 65 -12.27 -2.56 -8.42
N LEU A 66 -11.28 -3.36 -8.02
CA LEU A 66 -10.28 -2.93 -7.05
C LEU A 66 -9.39 -1.79 -7.58
N GLU A 67 -9.16 -1.71 -8.88
CA GLU A 67 -8.38 -0.61 -9.48
C GLU A 67 -9.12 0.72 -9.36
N LYS A 68 -10.41 0.77 -9.71
CA LYS A 68 -11.24 1.96 -9.56
C LYS A 68 -11.40 2.36 -8.10
N LEU A 69 -11.57 1.39 -7.19
CA LEU A 69 -11.65 1.66 -5.75
C LEU A 69 -10.36 2.31 -5.21
N ARG A 70 -9.18 1.84 -5.64
CA ARG A 70 -7.89 2.47 -5.27
C ARG A 70 -7.78 3.91 -5.78
N LYS A 71 -8.19 4.16 -7.03
CA LYS A 71 -8.22 5.52 -7.61
C LYS A 71 -9.19 6.42 -6.84
N ALA A 72 -10.37 5.91 -6.49
CA ALA A 72 -11.40 6.61 -5.74
C ALA A 72 -10.90 7.15 -4.39
N VAL A 73 -10.10 6.36 -3.68
CA VAL A 73 -9.53 6.74 -2.37
C VAL A 73 -8.14 7.39 -2.47
N LYS A 74 -7.65 7.66 -3.68
CA LYS A 74 -6.31 8.21 -3.96
C LYS A 74 -5.19 7.41 -3.28
N ALA A 75 -5.28 6.09 -3.36
CA ALA A 75 -4.29 5.20 -2.77
C ALA A 75 -2.90 5.43 -3.39
N ASP A 76 -1.89 5.56 -2.53
CA ASP A 76 -0.47 5.67 -2.90
C ASP A 76 0.26 4.30 -2.90
N ARG A 77 -0.52 3.22 -2.71
CA ARG A 77 -0.08 1.82 -2.68
C ARG A 77 -1.21 0.88 -3.08
N ARG A 78 -0.87 -0.40 -3.26
CA ARG A 78 -1.82 -1.47 -3.53
C ARG A 78 -2.68 -1.85 -2.30
N ILE A 79 -3.80 -1.15 -2.12
CA ILE A 79 -4.84 -1.54 -1.14
C ILE A 79 -5.51 -2.86 -1.56
N THR A 80 -5.64 -3.80 -0.64
CA THR A 80 -6.27 -5.11 -0.86
C THR A 80 -7.79 -5.06 -0.69
N LEU A 81 -8.51 -6.05 -1.25
CA LEU A 81 -9.96 -6.15 -1.03
C LEU A 81 -10.29 -6.40 0.44
N ARG A 82 -9.46 -7.19 1.13
CA ARG A 82 -9.54 -7.37 2.58
C ARG A 82 -9.57 -6.05 3.34
N GLU A 83 -8.61 -5.16 3.08
CA GLU A 83 -8.56 -3.84 3.73
C GLU A 83 -9.80 -2.99 3.40
N VAL A 84 -10.32 -3.09 2.17
CA VAL A 84 -11.55 -2.40 1.78
C VAL A 84 -12.74 -2.92 2.59
N ILE A 85 -12.88 -4.24 2.75
CA ILE A 85 -13.93 -4.85 3.58
C ILE A 85 -13.77 -4.41 5.03
N GLU A 86 -12.56 -4.49 5.59
CA GLU A 86 -12.27 -4.02 6.96
C GLU A 86 -12.60 -2.52 7.12
N LYS A 87 -12.36 -1.68 6.12
CA LYS A 87 -12.73 -0.26 6.16
C LYS A 87 -14.25 -0.04 6.19
N ILE A 88 -14.99 -0.82 5.40
CA ILE A 88 -16.46 -0.74 5.26
C ILE A 88 -17.15 -1.18 6.57
N PHE A 89 -16.64 -2.25 7.19
CA PHE A 89 -17.20 -2.78 8.43
C PHE A 89 -16.53 -2.22 9.70
N GLY A 90 -15.66 -1.22 9.58
CA GLY A 90 -15.08 -0.50 10.72
C GLY A 90 -13.93 -1.23 11.44
N GLY A 91 -13.35 -2.27 10.85
CA GLY A 91 -12.12 -2.90 11.34
C GLY A 91 -10.89 -1.97 11.20
N ILE A 92 -10.90 -1.06 10.23
CA ILE A 92 -9.93 0.04 10.13
C ILE A 92 -10.64 1.39 9.95
N ASN A 93 -10.06 2.44 10.52
CA ASN A 93 -10.62 3.80 10.42
C ASN A 93 -10.19 4.52 9.14
N LYS A 94 -9.02 4.18 8.59
CA LYS A 94 -8.46 4.74 7.36
C LYS A 94 -7.56 3.73 6.67
N PHE A 95 -7.39 3.88 5.36
CA PHE A 95 -6.30 3.22 4.66
C PHE A 95 -4.98 3.91 5.03
N LYS A 96 -4.06 3.17 5.64
CA LYS A 96 -2.72 3.69 5.92
C LYS A 96 -2.01 4.03 4.62
N SER A 97 -1.30 5.15 4.60
CA SER A 97 -0.45 5.51 3.46
C SER A 97 0.73 4.54 3.33
N LYS A 98 1.43 4.61 2.21
CA LYS A 98 2.67 3.86 2.01
C LYS A 98 3.71 4.20 3.08
N ASP A 99 3.86 5.48 3.41
CA ASP A 99 4.82 5.91 4.43
C ASP A 99 4.43 5.44 5.82
N GLU A 100 3.13 5.49 6.18
CA GLU A 100 2.64 4.99 7.46
C GLU A 100 2.90 3.48 7.63
N LEU A 101 2.69 2.67 6.59
CA LEU A 101 3.03 1.25 6.64
C LEU A 101 4.54 1.03 6.80
N LEU A 102 5.37 1.85 6.15
CA LEU A 102 6.82 1.75 6.25
C LEU A 102 7.33 2.13 7.64
N GLU A 103 6.71 3.12 8.29
CA GLU A 103 6.99 3.47 9.69
C GLU A 103 6.62 2.31 10.63
N GLU A 104 5.45 1.69 10.43
CA GLU A 104 5.04 0.53 11.25
C GLU A 104 5.99 -0.66 11.08
N GLU A 105 6.49 -0.94 9.87
CA GLU A 105 7.50 -1.98 9.66
C GLU A 105 8.82 -1.64 10.36
N PHE A 106 9.20 -0.37 10.40
CA PHE A 106 10.37 0.07 11.16
C PHE A 106 10.16 -0.08 12.69
N GLU A 107 8.99 0.27 13.22
CA GLU A 107 8.67 0.10 14.63
C GLU A 107 8.70 -1.38 15.06
N LYS A 108 8.18 -2.28 14.22
CA LYS A 108 8.28 -3.74 14.42
C LYS A 108 9.73 -4.19 14.42
N PHE A 109 10.52 -3.74 13.45
CA PHE A 109 11.95 -4.04 13.38
C PHE A 109 12.68 -3.64 14.68
N VAL A 110 12.45 -2.41 15.15
CA VAL A 110 13.07 -1.91 16.40
C VAL A 110 12.62 -2.72 17.61
N THR A 111 11.36 -3.15 17.66
CA THR A 111 10.83 -3.97 18.76
C THR A 111 11.52 -5.33 18.84
N ILE A 112 11.78 -5.96 17.70
CA ILE A 112 12.41 -7.28 17.60
C ILE A 112 13.91 -7.19 17.89
N TYR A 113 14.63 -6.31 17.20
CA TYR A 113 16.09 -6.31 17.19
C TYR A 113 16.73 -5.30 18.13
N LYS A 114 15.99 -4.29 18.60
CA LYS A 114 16.42 -3.26 19.55
C LYS A 114 17.79 -2.65 19.19
N PRO A 115 17.93 -2.05 17.98
CA PRO A 115 19.18 -1.45 17.55
C PRO A 115 19.61 -0.28 18.44
N ASP A 116 20.92 -0.04 18.55
CA ASP A 116 21.42 1.19 19.16
C ASP A 116 20.87 2.43 18.45
N ASN A 117 20.58 3.49 19.20
CA ASN A 117 20.04 4.75 18.66
C ASN A 117 20.89 5.35 17.52
N LYS A 118 22.20 5.14 17.52
CA LYS A 118 23.11 5.61 16.46
C LYS A 118 22.81 4.99 15.09
N TYR A 119 22.19 3.81 15.06
CA TYR A 119 21.81 3.11 13.82
C TYR A 119 20.35 3.34 13.43
N ALA A 120 19.50 3.80 14.35
CA ALA A 120 18.05 3.87 14.13
C ALA A 120 17.68 4.61 12.83
N LEU A 121 18.28 5.78 12.57
CA LEU A 121 18.00 6.56 11.36
C LEU A 121 18.53 5.88 10.09
N LEU A 122 19.73 5.29 10.14
CA LEU A 122 20.33 4.57 9.01
C LEU A 122 19.50 3.33 8.64
N ILE A 123 19.13 2.55 9.65
CA ILE A 123 18.28 1.36 9.50
C ILE A 123 16.93 1.77 8.91
N LYS A 124 16.29 2.80 9.47
CA LYS A 124 15.00 3.30 8.96
C LYS A 124 15.08 3.64 7.48
N ASN A 125 16.05 4.46 7.08
CA ASN A 125 16.21 4.88 5.69
C ASN A 125 16.50 3.68 4.78
N TYR A 126 17.38 2.78 5.21
CA TYR A 126 17.74 1.59 4.44
C TYR A 126 16.58 0.60 4.31
N LEU A 127 15.86 0.31 5.39
CA LEU A 127 14.67 -0.54 5.40
C LEU A 127 13.62 -0.01 4.41
N LYS A 128 13.30 1.29 4.49
CA LYS A 128 12.36 1.93 3.57
C LYS A 128 12.83 1.82 2.12
N ALA A 129 14.11 2.07 1.86
CA ALA A 129 14.67 2.01 0.54
C ALA A 129 14.65 0.57 -0.02
N TYR A 130 15.03 -0.42 0.78
CA TYR A 130 15.00 -1.84 0.41
C TYR A 130 13.58 -2.36 0.13
N ILE A 131 12.58 -1.93 0.92
CA ILE A 131 11.19 -2.32 0.68
C ILE A 131 10.64 -1.69 -0.61
N THR A 132 10.99 -0.44 -0.89
CA THR A 132 10.34 0.34 -1.96
C THR A 132 11.08 0.38 -3.29
N ASP A 133 12.36 0.04 -3.32
CA ASP A 133 13.20 0.15 -4.51
C ASP A 133 13.72 -1.23 -4.96
N PRO A 134 13.29 -1.73 -6.13
CA PRO A 134 13.77 -3.00 -6.65
C PRO A 134 15.26 -2.97 -7.02
N GLU A 135 15.83 -1.82 -7.40
CA GLU A 135 17.26 -1.70 -7.72
C GLU A 135 18.11 -1.91 -6.46
N ILE A 136 17.68 -1.37 -5.32
CA ILE A 136 18.39 -1.56 -4.05
C ILE A 136 18.37 -3.02 -3.62
N ARG A 137 17.24 -3.70 -3.79
CA ARG A 137 17.17 -5.15 -3.53
C ARG A 137 18.11 -5.92 -4.45
N ASP A 138 18.07 -5.63 -5.73
CA ASP A 138 18.93 -6.26 -6.74
C ASP A 138 20.43 -6.10 -6.38
N ILE A 139 20.88 -4.88 -6.05
CA ILE A 139 22.25 -4.60 -5.62
C ILE A 139 22.64 -5.45 -4.39
N VAL A 140 21.74 -5.60 -3.43
CA VAL A 140 22.00 -6.32 -2.17
C VAL A 140 22.01 -7.83 -2.38
N GLU A 141 21.08 -8.34 -3.18
CA GLU A 141 20.93 -9.77 -3.47
C GLU A 141 22.06 -10.31 -4.36
N THR A 142 22.48 -9.52 -5.36
CA THR A 142 23.63 -9.84 -6.23
C THR A 142 24.98 -9.51 -5.62
N LYS A 143 24.99 -8.76 -4.50
CA LYS A 143 26.19 -8.24 -3.80
C LYS A 143 27.01 -7.26 -4.65
N GLU A 144 26.41 -6.62 -5.64
CA GLU A 144 27.06 -5.62 -6.51
C GLU A 144 27.14 -4.23 -5.85
N TYR A 145 27.70 -4.15 -4.64
CA TYR A 145 27.67 -2.94 -3.80
C TYR A 145 28.33 -1.71 -4.42
N SER A 146 29.19 -1.88 -5.43
CA SER A 146 29.78 -0.77 -6.20
C SER A 146 28.71 0.12 -6.85
N ARG A 147 27.53 -0.41 -7.17
CA ARG A 147 26.40 0.32 -7.75
C ARG A 147 25.78 1.36 -6.81
N PHE A 148 26.02 1.25 -5.49
CA PHE A 148 25.61 2.30 -4.54
C PHE A 148 26.38 3.61 -4.70
N ALA A 149 27.47 3.65 -5.48
CA ALA A 149 28.21 4.88 -5.74
C ALA A 149 27.38 5.93 -6.51
N THR A 150 26.39 5.50 -7.30
CA THR A 150 25.54 6.36 -8.13
C THR A 150 24.07 6.33 -7.73
N ASN A 151 23.72 5.63 -6.65
CA ASN A 151 22.32 5.50 -6.23
C ASN A 151 21.88 6.72 -5.39
N PRO A 152 20.73 7.36 -5.71
CA PRO A 152 20.30 8.58 -5.03
C PRO A 152 19.64 8.35 -3.67
N LYS A 153 19.23 7.12 -3.33
CA LYS A 153 18.49 6.79 -2.10
C LYS A 153 19.38 6.18 -1.02
N VAL A 154 20.35 5.34 -1.40
CA VAL A 154 21.30 4.71 -0.49
C VAL A 154 22.70 4.90 -1.03
N THR A 155 23.53 5.63 -0.29
CA THR A 155 24.92 5.84 -0.68
C THR A 155 25.81 4.70 -0.19
N MET A 156 26.95 4.51 -0.84
CA MET A 156 27.98 3.56 -0.37
C MET A 156 28.53 3.90 1.03
N LYS A 157 28.38 5.15 1.49
CA LYS A 157 28.72 5.54 2.86
C LYS A 157 27.67 5.02 3.83
N ASP A 158 26.38 5.31 3.59
CA ASP A 158 25.29 4.85 4.46
C ASP A 158 25.26 3.33 4.57
N PHE A 159 25.48 2.63 3.45
CA PHE A 159 25.53 1.17 3.42
C PHE A 159 26.69 0.60 4.26
N ARG A 160 27.83 1.29 4.31
CA ARG A 160 28.97 0.89 5.16
C ARG A 160 28.71 1.22 6.63
N ASP A 161 28.13 2.37 6.91
CA ASP A 161 27.85 2.83 8.28
C ASP A 161 26.78 1.97 9.00
N LEU A 162 25.97 1.21 8.25
CA LEU A 162 25.06 0.21 8.81
C LEU A 162 25.76 -0.95 9.53
N ASN A 163 27.05 -1.22 9.26
CA ASN A 163 27.75 -2.40 9.78
C ASN A 163 26.90 -3.68 9.60
N GLY A 164 26.70 -4.49 10.65
CA GLY A 164 25.94 -5.74 10.60
C GLY A 164 24.44 -5.57 10.28
N TRP A 165 23.89 -4.35 10.34
CA TRP A 165 22.49 -4.11 10.02
C TRP A 165 22.18 -4.22 8.53
N ARG A 166 23.20 -4.09 7.68
CA ARG A 166 23.03 -4.22 6.22
C ARG A 166 22.71 -5.65 5.79
N GLU A 167 23.03 -6.66 6.62
CA GLU A 167 22.62 -8.05 6.42
C GLU A 167 21.29 -8.37 7.11
N VAL A 168 21.05 -7.84 8.32
CA VAL A 168 19.84 -8.13 9.11
C VAL A 168 18.57 -7.54 8.49
N VAL A 169 18.63 -6.33 7.93
CA VAL A 169 17.45 -5.68 7.33
C VAL A 169 16.86 -6.49 6.16
N PRO A 170 17.65 -6.95 5.17
CA PRO A 170 17.15 -7.83 4.11
C PRO A 170 16.51 -9.12 4.61
N GLU A 171 17.07 -9.74 5.66
CA GLU A 171 16.53 -10.96 6.26
C GLU A 171 15.16 -10.70 6.89
N TYR A 172 15.05 -9.65 7.71
CA TYR A 172 13.76 -9.23 8.27
C TYR A 172 12.70 -9.01 7.18
N VAL A 173 13.05 -8.31 6.11
CA VAL A 173 12.11 -8.03 5.01
C VAL A 173 11.63 -9.32 4.35
N LYS A 174 12.51 -10.30 4.15
CA LYS A 174 12.14 -11.60 3.56
C LYS A 174 11.20 -12.41 4.45
N ASP A 175 11.41 -12.36 5.76
CA ASP A 175 10.66 -13.17 6.71
C ASP A 175 9.29 -12.56 7.08
N TYR A 176 9.21 -11.23 7.16
CA TYR A 176 8.06 -10.56 7.77
C TYR A 176 7.29 -9.59 6.86
N VAL A 177 7.88 -9.15 5.73
CA VAL A 177 7.31 -8.04 4.96
C VAL A 177 6.78 -8.49 3.60
N SER A 178 5.49 -8.28 3.37
CA SER A 178 4.88 -8.44 2.04
C SER A 178 5.15 -7.19 1.18
N ILE A 179 6.24 -7.21 0.40
CA ILE A 179 6.65 -6.10 -0.48
C ILE A 179 5.52 -5.66 -1.44
N ASN A 180 4.68 -6.60 -1.88
CA ASN A 180 3.53 -6.35 -2.75
C ASN A 180 2.53 -5.33 -2.18
N ALA A 181 2.51 -5.12 -0.86
CA ALA A 181 1.66 -4.13 -0.21
C ALA A 181 2.13 -2.68 -0.44
N PHE A 182 3.39 -2.48 -0.86
CA PHE A 182 4.02 -1.17 -1.04
C PHE A 182 4.21 -0.76 -2.51
N MET A 183 3.89 -1.66 -3.44
CA MET A 183 3.96 -1.45 -4.89
C MET A 183 2.68 -0.81 -5.43
#